data_AF-A0A7C1PVG2-F1
#
_entry.id   AF-A0A7C1PVG2-F1
#
_cell.length_a   1.000
_cell.length_b   1.000
_cell.length_c   1.000
_cell.angle_alpha   90.00
_cell.angle_beta   90.00
_cell.angle_gamma   90.00
#
_symmetry.space_group_name_H-M   'P 1'
#
loop_
_entity.id
_entity.type
_entity.pdbx_description
1 polymer ?
#
loop_
_entity_poly.entity_id
_entity_poly.type
_entity_poly.pdbx_seq_one_letter_code
_entity_poly.pdbx_strand_id
1 'polypeptide(L)' 'MISSSRKTIIFGLDSAPPELVFDKWLDYLPNIKRLVSNGIFGKLESTIPAITCPAWASMVTSTNPGKLGIYGFRNRRHY' A
#
# COMPACT_ATOMS: atom_id res chain seq x y z
N MET A 1 6.69 -5.37 -35.05
CA MET A 1 7.50 -5.20 -33.81
C MET A 1 6.57 -5.31 -32.62
N ILE A 2 6.70 -6.38 -31.82
CA ILE A 2 5.99 -6.47 -30.54
C ILE A 2 6.75 -5.55 -29.58
N SER A 3 6.13 -4.44 -29.16
CA SER A 3 6.65 -3.63 -28.07
C SER A 3 6.69 -4.51 -26.82
N SER A 4 7.88 -4.80 -26.31
CA SER A 4 8.05 -5.46 -25.02
C SER A 4 7.60 -4.49 -23.94
N SER A 5 6.31 -4.51 -23.59
CA SER A 5 5.81 -3.69 -22.49
C SER A 5 6.50 -4.14 -21.21
N ARG A 6 7.18 -3.23 -20.52
CA ARG A 6 7.74 -3.52 -19.20
C ARG A 6 6.59 -3.89 -18.26
N LYS A 7 6.64 -5.10 -17.71
CA LYS A 7 5.67 -5.54 -16.70
C LYS A 7 5.92 -4.76 -15.41
N THR A 8 4.85 -4.24 -14.82
CA THR A 8 4.88 -3.52 -13.53
C THR A 8 4.15 -4.36 -12.50
N ILE A 9 4.72 -4.45 -11.29
CA ILE A 9 4.13 -5.15 -10.15
C ILE A 9 3.92 -4.14 -9.04
N ILE A 10 2.72 -4.11 -8.48
CA ILE A 10 2.38 -3.39 -7.26
C ILE A 10 2.06 -4.46 -6.21
N PHE A 11 2.72 -4.38 -5.06
CA PHE A 11 2.45 -5.26 -3.92
C PHE A 11 2.44 -4.44 -2.63
N GLY A 12 1.68 -4.91 -1.65
CA GLY A 12 1.59 -4.30 -0.32
C GLY A 12 1.83 -5.37 0.73
N LEU A 13 2.47 -4.97 1.84
CA LEU A 13 2.68 -5.82 3.00
C LEU A 13 1.64 -5.42 4.06
N ASP A 14 0.63 -6.25 4.28
CA ASP A 14 -0.32 -6.06 5.39
C ASP A 14 0.35 -6.47 6.71
N SER A 15 -0.01 -5.81 7.81
CA SER A 15 0.54 -6.05 9.15
C SER A 15 2.06 -5.89 9.24
N ALA A 16 2.62 -4.98 8.43
CA ALA A 16 4.04 -4.66 8.37
C ALA A 16 4.28 -3.18 8.73
N PRO A 17 4.30 -2.83 10.03
CA PRO A 17 4.56 -1.46 10.49
C PRO A 17 5.85 -0.88 9.90
N PRO A 18 5.85 0.35 9.36
CA PRO A 18 7.02 0.96 8.74
C PRO A 18 8.25 0.99 9.64
N GLU A 19 8.07 1.23 10.94
CA GLU A 19 9.14 1.32 11.94
C GLU A 19 9.86 -0.03 12.12
N LEU A 20 9.13 -1.14 11.94
CA LEU A 20 9.73 -2.47 12.02
C LEU A 20 10.47 -2.80 10.73
N VAL A 21 9.84 -2.56 9.57
CA VAL A 21 10.39 -2.94 8.25
C VAL A 21 11.59 -2.09 7.87
N PHE A 22 11.49 -0.77 8.03
CA PHE A 22 12.47 0.19 7.51
C PHE A 22 13.50 0.64 8.54
N ASP A 23 13.24 0.46 9.84
CA ASP A 23 14.22 0.79 10.89
C ASP A 23 14.82 -0.48 11.50
N LYS A 24 14.02 -1.28 12.22
CA LYS A 24 14.55 -2.41 13.02
C LYS A 24 15.06 -3.59 12.16
N TRP A 25 14.40 -3.89 11.05
CA TRP A 25 14.64 -5.11 10.29
C TRP A 25 15.31 -4.90 8.93
N LEU A 26 15.56 -3.66 8.51
CA LEU A 26 16.01 -3.39 7.15
C LEU A 26 17.29 -4.16 6.78
N ASP A 27 18.23 -4.29 7.71
CA ASP A 27 19.48 -5.04 7.51
C ASP A 27 19.28 -6.56 7.37
N TYR A 28 18.17 -7.08 7.88
CA TYR A 28 17.79 -8.50 7.76
C TYR A 28 16.89 -8.78 6.54
N LEU A 29 16.48 -7.74 5.80
CA LEU A 29 15.55 -7.84 4.66
C LEU A 29 16.27 -7.47 3.36
N PRO A 30 17.14 -8.35 2.80
CA PRO A 30 18.05 -8.00 1.71
C PRO A 30 17.33 -7.50 0.44
N ASN A 31 16.16 -8.05 0.13
CA ASN A 31 15.36 -7.62 -1.02
C ASN A 31 14.74 -6.23 -0.81
N ILE A 32 14.24 -5.93 0.40
CA ILE A 32 13.68 -4.62 0.73
C ILE A 32 14.79 -3.57 0.79
N LYS A 33 15.91 -3.89 1.46
CA LYS A 33 17.10 -3.03 1.51
C LYS A 33 17.58 -2.65 0.12
N ARG A 34 17.63 -3.62 -0.82
CA ARG A 34 17.99 -3.36 -2.22
C ARG A 34 16.98 -2.45 -2.94
N LEU A 35 15.68 -2.58 -2.67
CA LEU A 35 14.66 -1.71 -3.25
C LEU A 35 14.78 -0.27 -2.73
N VAL A 36 15.02 -0.10 -1.43
CA VAL A 36 15.21 1.23 -0.81
C VAL A 36 16.49 1.89 -1.34
N SER A 37 17.61 1.16 -1.42
CA SER A 37 18.90 1.75 -1.82
C SER A 37 19.02 2.08 -3.31
N ASN A 38 18.22 1.45 -4.17
CA ASN A 38 18.27 1.64 -5.63
C ASN A 38 17.00 2.32 -6.18
N GLY A 39 16.14 2.84 -5.31
CA GLY A 39 14.84 3.40 -5.67
C GLY A 39 14.52 4.69 -4.92
N ILE A 40 13.24 5.07 -4.95
CA ILE A 40 12.70 6.18 -4.17
C ILE A 40 11.83 5.60 -3.06
N PHE A 41 12.05 6.07 -1.84
CA PHE A 41 11.33 5.62 -0.65
C PHE A 41 10.96 6.83 0.22
N GLY A 42 9.81 6.76 0.87
CA GLY A 42 9.32 7.78 1.79
C GLY A 42 8.03 7.35 2.50
N LYS A 43 7.64 8.11 3.52
CA LYS A 43 6.39 7.90 4.24
C LYS A 43 5.20 8.36 3.39
N LEU A 44 4.13 7.58 3.40
CA LEU A 44 2.86 7.89 2.73
C LEU A 44 1.75 7.96 3.77
N GLU A 45 0.81 8.87 3.55
CA GLU A 45 -0.43 8.94 4.35
C GLU A 45 -1.42 7.87 3.86
N SER A 46 -2.01 7.15 4.80
CA SER A 46 -3.04 6.16 4.52
C SER A 46 -4.42 6.81 4.40
N THR A 47 -5.44 6.00 4.11
CA THR A 47 -6.83 6.43 4.16
C THR A 47 -7.30 6.66 5.59
N ILE A 48 -8.40 7.42 5.75
CA ILE A 48 -9.18 7.48 6.99
C ILE A 48 -10.52 6.77 6.74
N PRO A 49 -10.83 5.66 7.44
CA PRO A 49 -9.99 4.97 8.44
C PRO A 49 -8.84 4.17 7.81
N ALA A 50 -7.74 4.00 8.55
CA ALA A 50 -6.56 3.26 8.11
C ALA A 50 -6.75 1.74 8.31
N ILE A 51 -7.65 1.15 7.51
CA ILE A 51 -8.01 -0.27 7.55
C ILE A 51 -7.76 -0.87 6.17
N THR A 52 -7.45 -2.17 6.11
CA THR A 52 -7.16 -2.90 4.86
C THR A 52 -8.20 -2.64 3.76
N CYS A 53 -9.50 -2.80 4.03
CA CYS A 53 -10.55 -2.62 3.01
C CYS A 53 -10.54 -1.23 2.33
N PRO A 54 -10.65 -0.11 3.07
CA PRO A 54 -10.62 1.22 2.45
C PRO A 54 -9.27 1.55 1.80
N ALA A 55 -8.14 1.14 2.39
CA ALA A 55 -6.81 1.45 1.86
C ALA A 55 -6.58 0.82 0.47
N TRP A 56 -6.85 -0.48 0.33
CA TRP A 56 -6.67 -1.19 -0.94
C TRP A 56 -7.64 -0.69 -2.02
N ALA A 57 -8.92 -0.50 -1.67
CA ALA A 57 -9.91 0.02 -2.61
C ALA A 57 -9.54 1.43 -3.11
N SER A 58 -9.04 2.29 -2.23
CA SER A 58 -8.59 3.63 -2.60
C SER A 58 -7.34 3.59 -3.47
N MET A 59 -6.38 2.71 -3.17
CA MET A 59 -5.15 2.56 -3.95
C MET A 59 -5.42 2.17 -5.41
N VAL A 60 -6.32 1.20 -5.65
CA VAL A 60 -6.58 0.69 -7.02
C VAL A 60 -7.50 1.59 -7.83
N THR A 61 -8.32 2.43 -7.18
CA THR A 61 -9.30 3.31 -7.85
C THR A 61 -8.89 4.78 -7.86
N SER A 62 -7.83 5.15 -7.15
CA SER A 62 -7.44 6.55 -6.91
C SER A 62 -8.58 7.41 -6.34
N THR A 63 -9.46 6.80 -5.54
CA THR A 63 -10.66 7.45 -5.00
C THR A 63 -10.71 7.31 -3.49
N ASN A 64 -11.17 8.35 -2.78
CA ASN A 64 -11.25 8.30 -1.31
C ASN A 64 -12.35 7.33 -0.81
N PRO A 65 -12.19 6.77 0.41
CA PRO A 65 -13.14 5.80 0.97
C PRO A 65 -14.59 6.32 1.06
N GLY A 66 -14.78 7.62 1.29
CA GLY A 66 -16.10 8.24 1.40
C GLY A 66 -16.88 8.18 0.09
N LYS A 67 -16.21 8.48 -1.03
CA LYS A 67 -16.80 8.36 -2.37
C LYS A 67 -17.02 6.90 -2.79
N LEU A 68 -16.20 5.97 -2.29
CA LEU A 68 -16.37 4.54 -2.52
C LEU A 68 -17.45 3.91 -1.62
N GLY A 69 -17.82 4.56 -0.52
CA GLY A 69 -18.73 4.00 0.48
C GLY A 69 -18.14 2.81 1.27
N ILE A 70 -16.81 2.68 1.30
CA ILE A 70 -16.11 1.57 1.96
C ILE A 70 -15.42 2.09 3.20
N TYR A 71 -15.83 1.63 4.38
CA TYR A 71 -15.28 2.12 5.67
C TYR A 71 -14.65 1.01 6.52
N GLY A 72 -14.68 -0.24 6.05
CA GLY A 72 -14.17 -1.42 6.74
C GLY A 72 -14.82 -2.69 6.21
N PHE A 73 -14.74 -3.78 6.98
CA PHE A 73 -15.35 -5.07 6.62
C PHE A 73 -16.89 -5.08 6.72
N ARG A 74 -17.48 -4.07 7.37
CA ARG A 74 -18.93 -3.94 7.52
C ARG A 74 -19.34 -2.57 7.02
N ASN A 75 -20.13 -2.53 5.96
CA ASN A 75 -20.77 -1.30 5.50
C ASN A 75 -22.04 -1.11 6.32
N ARG A 76 -22.16 0.02 7.04
CA ARG A 76 -23.43 0.38 7.67
C ARG A 76 -24.44 0.67 6.56
N ARG A 77 -25.54 -0.11 6.50
CA ARG A 77 -26.60 -0.01 5.49
C ARG A 77 -27.45 1.25 5.61
N HIS A 78 -27.35 1.99 6.71
CA HIS A 78 -28.24 3.12 7.02
C HIS A 78 -27.41 4.29 7.54
N TYR A 79 -27.37 5.36 6.74
CA TYR A 79 -27.23 6.74 7.18
C TYR A 79 -28.36 7.53 6.53
#